data_AF-A0A069CTG9-F1
#
_entry.id   AF-A0A069CTG9-F1
#
_cell.length_a   1.000
_cell.length_b   1.000
_cell.length_c   1.000
_cell.angle_alpha   90.00
_cell.angle_beta   90.00
_cell.angle_gamma   90.00
#
_symmetry.space_group_name_H-M   'P 1'
#
loop_
_entity.id
_entity.type
_entity.pdbx_description
1 polymer ?
#
loop_
_entity_poly.entity_id
_entity_poly.type
_entity_poly.pdbx_seq_one_letter_code
_entity_poly.pdbx_strand_id
1 'polypeptide(L)'
;MSTITKEEVRKANWTIQQAQQAFANYFKDSDFTTDELAKLIGTSRNYVTRIIAGDEKTPAAKKHLKTFFEYTHYNGVSWLER
;
A
#
# COMPACT_ATOMS: atom_id res chain seq x y z
N MET A 1 26.51 14.02 -0.94
CA MET A 1 25.36 13.67 -1.79
C MET A 1 25.39 12.16 -1.99
N SER A 2 24.47 11.42 -1.37
CA SER A 2 24.44 9.96 -1.49
C SER A 2 23.85 9.57 -2.85
N THR A 3 24.65 8.96 -3.71
CA THR A 3 24.22 8.41 -5.00
C THR A 3 23.42 7.14 -4.73
N ILE A 4 22.10 7.22 -4.84
CA ILE A 4 21.25 6.01 -4.78
C ILE A 4 21.66 5.09 -5.92
N THR A 5 22.19 3.91 -5.56
CA THR A 5 22.60 2.88 -6.52
C THR A 5 21.37 2.17 -7.10
N LYS A 6 21.48 1.64 -8.32
CA LYS A 6 20.41 0.82 -8.93
C LYS A 6 19.97 -0.34 -8.03
N GLU A 7 20.88 -0.84 -7.22
CA GLU A 7 20.65 -1.94 -6.29
C GLU A 7 19.81 -1.51 -5.07
N GLU A 8 20.00 -0.30 -4.56
CA GLU A 8 19.15 0.30 -3.53
C GLU A 8 17.74 0.60 -4.05
N VAL A 9 17.60 1.06 -5.29
CA VAL A 9 16.28 1.23 -5.94
C VAL A 9 15.59 -0.12 -6.09
N ARG A 10 16.31 -1.17 -6.53
CA ARG A 10 15.77 -2.52 -6.67
C ARG A 10 15.31 -3.09 -5.33
N LYS A 11 16.12 -2.96 -4.29
CA LYS A 11 15.75 -3.38 -2.92
C LYS A 11 14.54 -2.62 -2.41
N ALA A 12 14.50 -1.31 -2.59
CA ALA A 12 13.36 -0.49 -2.19
C ALA A 12 12.08 -0.94 -2.90
N ASN A 13 12.11 -1.12 -4.22
CA ASN A 13 10.95 -1.60 -4.98
C ASN A 13 10.50 -3.00 -4.52
N TRP A 14 11.42 -3.89 -4.18
CA TRP A 14 11.10 -5.21 -3.67
C TRP A 14 10.40 -5.14 -2.31
N THR A 15 10.91 -4.32 -1.38
CA THR A 15 10.28 -4.11 -0.07
C THR A 15 8.86 -3.55 -0.21
N ILE A 16 8.64 -2.63 -1.14
CA ILE A 16 7.31 -2.06 -1.43
C ILE A 16 6.36 -3.17 -1.89
N GLN A 17 6.78 -4.00 -2.85
CA GLN A 17 5.97 -5.10 -3.35
C GLN A 17 5.62 -6.11 -2.26
N GLN A 18 6.58 -6.47 -1.40
CA GLN A 18 6.35 -7.41 -0.31
C GLN A 18 5.32 -6.87 0.70
N ALA A 19 5.44 -5.60 1.08
CA ALA A 19 4.51 -5.00 2.01
C ALA A 19 3.10 -4.83 1.42
N GLN A 20 2.99 -4.51 0.12
CA GLN A 20 1.71 -4.50 -0.60
C GLN A 20 1.07 -5.89 -0.64
N GLN A 21 1.84 -6.94 -0.97
CA GLN A 21 1.32 -8.31 -0.95
C GLN A 21 0.88 -8.74 0.44
N ALA A 22 1.66 -8.42 1.47
CA ALA A 22 1.32 -8.75 2.85
C ALA A 22 0.03 -8.03 3.28
N PHE A 23 -0.15 -6.76 2.93
CA PHE A 23 -1.41 -6.06 3.17
C PHE A 23 -2.57 -6.64 2.38
N ALA A 24 -2.38 -6.98 1.10
CA ALA A 24 -3.42 -7.58 0.28
C ALA A 24 -3.91 -8.93 0.83
N ASN A 25 -3.01 -9.72 1.41
CA ASN A 25 -3.36 -10.97 2.09
C ASN A 25 -4.11 -10.68 3.40
N TYR A 26 -3.57 -9.80 4.24
CA TYR A 26 -4.24 -9.36 5.47
C TYR A 26 -5.67 -8.85 5.18
N PHE A 27 -5.84 -8.04 4.14
CA PHE A 27 -7.12 -7.48 3.76
C PHE A 27 -8.15 -8.56 3.35
N LYS A 28 -7.71 -9.62 2.67
CA LYS A 28 -8.57 -10.77 2.31
C LYS A 28 -9.06 -11.55 3.53
N ASP A 29 -8.25 -11.62 4.57
CA ASP A 29 -8.57 -12.33 5.81
C ASP A 29 -9.27 -11.43 6.84
N SER A 30 -9.44 -10.14 6.52
CA SER A 30 -10.09 -9.16 7.37
C SER A 30 -11.56 -8.95 7.00
N ASP A 31 -12.35 -8.44 7.95
CA ASP A 31 -13.74 -8.04 7.69
C ASP A 31 -13.88 -6.72 6.93
N PHE A 32 -12.77 -6.03 6.62
CA PHE A 32 -12.79 -4.77 5.91
C PHE A 32 -13.17 -4.96 4.44
N THR A 33 -14.00 -4.05 3.94
CA THR A 33 -14.44 -4.07 2.54
C THR A 33 -13.79 -2.98 1.71
N THR A 34 -13.68 -3.22 0.40
CA THR A 34 -13.19 -2.18 -0.53
C THR A 34 -14.11 -0.97 -0.57
N ASP A 35 -15.38 -1.14 -0.20
CA ASP A 35 -16.37 -0.08 -0.08
C ASP A 35 -16.06 0.88 1.06
N GLU A 36 -15.73 0.33 2.23
CA GLU A 36 -15.36 1.12 3.40
C GLU A 36 -14.10 1.91 3.14
N LEU A 37 -13.08 1.26 2.57
CA LEU A 37 -11.85 1.94 2.17
C LEU A 37 -12.09 3.00 1.09
N ALA A 38 -12.99 2.75 0.13
CA ALA A 38 -13.34 3.72 -0.91
C ALA A 38 -14.03 4.95 -0.32
N LYS A 39 -14.94 4.77 0.64
CA LYS A 39 -15.58 5.86 1.39
C LYS A 39 -14.58 6.65 2.21
N LEU A 40 -13.64 5.97 2.88
CA LEU A 40 -12.61 6.59 3.71
C LEU A 40 -11.76 7.63 2.96
N ILE A 41 -11.43 7.36 1.70
CA ILE A 41 -10.59 8.27 0.89
C ILE A 41 -11.36 8.99 -0.22
N GLY A 42 -12.69 8.90 -0.23
CA GLY A 42 -13.56 9.60 -1.18
C GLY A 42 -13.35 9.20 -2.64
N THR A 43 -13.18 7.90 -2.92
CA THR A 43 -12.87 7.39 -4.28
C THR A 43 -13.74 6.19 -4.68
N SER A 44 -13.42 5.56 -5.81
CA SER A 44 -14.09 4.34 -6.30
C SER A 44 -13.45 3.05 -5.77
N ARG A 45 -14.27 2.01 -5.61
CA ARG A 45 -13.82 0.64 -5.24
C ARG A 45 -12.76 0.10 -6.19
N ASN A 46 -12.92 0.39 -7.49
CA ASN A 46 -11.96 -0.04 -8.51
C ASN A 46 -10.58 0.60 -8.29
N TYR A 47 -10.54 1.86 -7.87
CA TYR A 47 -9.28 2.52 -7.54
C TYR A 47 -8.64 1.90 -6.29
N VAL A 48 -9.42 1.62 -5.25
CA VAL A 48 -8.95 0.90 -4.05
C VAL A 48 -8.38 -0.47 -4.41
N THR A 49 -9.08 -1.23 -5.26
CA THR A 49 -8.63 -2.55 -5.70
C THR A 49 -7.27 -2.48 -6.39
N ARG A 50 -7.06 -1.50 -7.28
CA ARG A 50 -5.76 -1.27 -7.94
C ARG A 50 -4.66 -0.87 -6.97
N ILE A 51 -4.98 -0.08 -5.93
CA ILE A 51 -4.02 0.27 -4.88
C ILE A 51 -3.59 -0.98 -4.11
N ILE A 52 -4.54 -1.81 -3.68
CA ILE A 52 -4.28 -3.04 -2.92
C ILE A 52 -3.50 -4.06 -3.77
N ALA A 53 -3.86 -4.18 -5.05
CA ALA A 53 -3.17 -5.05 -6.00
C ALA A 53 -1.75 -4.57 -6.36
N GLY A 54 -1.39 -3.31 -6.06
CA GLY A 54 -0.10 -2.72 -6.41
C GLY A 54 0.02 -2.24 -7.85
N ASP A 55 -1.09 -2.16 -8.58
CA ASP A 55 -1.17 -1.63 -9.95
C ASP A 55 -1.01 -0.11 -9.96
N GLU A 56 -1.42 0.56 -8.88
CA GLU A 56 -1.35 2.00 -8.76
C GLU A 56 -0.10 2.45 -7.98
N LYS A 57 0.85 3.12 -8.66
CA LYS A 57 2.16 3.51 -8.10
C LYS A 57 2.31 5.02 -7.89
N THR A 58 1.26 5.78 -8.14
CA THR A 58 1.26 7.24 -8.02
C THR A 58 1.53 7.68 -6.57
N PRO A 59 2.12 8.87 -6.33
CA PRO A 59 2.33 9.37 -4.97
C PRO A 59 1.04 9.43 -4.14
N ALA A 60 -0.10 9.72 -4.78
CA ALA A 60 -1.41 9.70 -4.15
C ALA A 60 -1.79 8.29 -3.66
N ALA A 61 -1.58 7.26 -4.47
CA ALA A 61 -1.84 5.87 -4.09
C ALA A 61 -0.99 5.42 -2.90
N LYS A 62 0.27 5.86 -2.81
CA LYS A 62 1.12 5.59 -1.65
C LYS A 62 0.54 6.20 -0.37
N LYS A 63 0.06 7.44 -0.46
CA LYS A 63 -0.60 8.14 0.66
C LYS A 63 -1.88 7.43 1.08
N HIS A 64 -2.71 7.01 0.12
CA HIS A 64 -3.92 6.24 0.39
C HIS A 64 -3.63 4.88 1.01
N LEU A 65 -2.59 4.17 0.55
CA LEU A 65 -2.20 2.90 1.14
C LEU A 65 -1.77 3.08 2.61
N LYS A 66 -1.07 4.18 2.93
CA LYS A 66 -0.77 4.55 4.33
C LYS A 66 -2.04 4.66 5.17
N THR A 67 -3.02 5.42 4.66
CA THR A 67 -4.31 5.60 5.32
C THR A 67 -5.04 4.27 5.54
N PHE A 68 -4.94 3.33 4.59
CA PHE A 68 -5.51 1.99 4.77
C PHE A 68 -4.80 1.20 5.87
N PHE A 69 -3.47 1.27 5.97
CA PHE A 69 -2.74 0.59 7.04
C PHE A 69 -3.15 1.11 8.42
N GLU A 70 -3.21 2.43 8.56
CA GLU A 70 -3.62 3.08 9.82
C GLU A 70 -5.07 2.73 10.19
N TYR A 71 -6.00 2.80 9.23
CA TYR A 71 -7.41 2.51 9.45
C TYR A 71 -7.68 1.04 9.80
N THR A 72 -6.95 0.13 9.17
CA THR A 72 -7.11 -1.31 9.41
C THR A 72 -6.27 -1.80 10.59
N HIS A 73 -5.50 -0.93 11.25
CA HIS A 73 -4.54 -1.30 12.29
C HIS A 73 -3.54 -2.37 11.82
N TYR A 74 -3.19 -2.35 10.54
CA TYR A 74 -2.20 -3.26 9.96
C TYR A 74 -0.80 -2.88 10.44
N ASN A 75 -0.25 -3.71 11.34
CA ASN A 75 1.08 -3.52 11.96
C ASN A 75 2.20 -4.29 11.24
N GLY A 76 1.98 -4.76 10.01
CA GLY A 76 2.97 -5.51 9.24
C GLY A 76 4.14 -4.63 8.77
N VAL A 77 4.92 -5.13 7.80
CA VAL A 77 6.09 -4.40 7.26
C VAL A 77 5.67 -3.02 6.75
N SER A 78 5.94 -1.98 7.53
CA SER A 78 5.69 -0.59 7.15
C SER A 78 6.77 -0.17 6.17
N TRP A 79 6.46 -0.23 4.88
CA TRP A 79 7.38 0.15 3.80
C TRP A 79 7.48 1.68 3.60
N LEU A 80 6.65 2.44 4.32
CA LEU A 80 6.59 3.91 4.27
C LEU A 80 7.46 4.58 5.35
N GLU A 81 8.08 3.82 6.24
CA GLU A 81 9.07 4.31 7.20
C GLU A 81 10.46 4.35 6.53
N ARG A 82 10.71 5.35 5.68
CA ARG A 82 12.05 5.73 5.25
C ARG A 82 12.18 7.23 5.02
#